data_AF-A0A918CKE7-F1
#
_entry.id   AF-A0A918CKE7-F1
#
_cell.length_a   1.000
_cell.length_b   1.000
_cell.length_c   1.000
_cell.angle_alpha   90.00
_cell.angle_beta   90.00
_cell.angle_gamma   90.00
#
_symmetry.space_group_name_H-M   'P 1'
#
loop_
_entity.id
_entity.type
_entity.pdbx_description
1 polymer ?
#
loop_
_entity_poly.entity_id
_entity_poly.type
_entity_poly.pdbx_seq_one_letter_code
_entity_poly.pdbx_strand_id
1 'polypeptide(L)'
;MKRKIRLATTTAALALVVTGGVATAAPAQAADWKAYSVSVQGQSACKGMLTSAIRGKLMTGYKVDLRQPCYHSGGGYWSAYFYYSR
;
A
#
# COMPACT_ATOMS: atom_id res chain seq x y z
N MET A 1 -11.28 -20.61 33.66
CA MET A 1 -10.81 -19.21 33.56
C MET A 1 -9.44 -19.15 32.88
N LYS A 2 -9.19 -18.06 32.14
CA LYS A 2 -7.94 -17.62 31.47
C LYS A 2 -7.67 -18.13 30.04
N ARG A 3 -8.13 -17.30 29.08
CA ARG A 3 -7.67 -17.19 27.69
C ARG A 3 -6.16 -16.89 27.64
N LYS A 4 -5.45 -17.47 26.66
CA LYS A 4 -4.23 -16.86 26.10
C LYS A 4 -4.30 -16.94 24.58
N ILE A 5 -4.45 -15.76 23.98
CA ILE A 5 -4.37 -15.48 22.56
C ILE A 5 -2.92 -15.72 22.13
N ARG A 6 -2.70 -16.53 21.09
CA ARG A 6 -1.44 -16.54 20.34
C ARG A 6 -1.77 -16.06 18.92
N LEU A 7 -1.35 -14.83 18.63
CA LEU A 7 -1.34 -14.24 17.30
C LEU A 7 -0.61 -15.20 16.36
N ALA A 8 -1.32 -15.70 15.34
CA ALA A 8 -0.71 -16.46 14.26
C ALA A 8 0.08 -15.50 13.37
N THR A 9 1.40 -15.49 13.52
CA THR A 9 2.33 -14.84 12.60
C THR A 9 2.45 -15.74 11.37
N THR A 10 1.51 -15.64 10.43
CA THR A 10 1.62 -16.34 9.15
C THR A 10 2.60 -15.57 8.27
N THR A 11 3.86 -15.97 8.32
CA THR A 11 4.86 -15.75 7.27
C THR A 11 4.28 -16.18 5.94
N ALA A 12 4.00 -15.22 5.07
CA ALA A 12 3.60 -15.48 3.69
C ALA A 12 4.76 -16.20 2.99
N ALA A 13 4.59 -17.50 2.77
CA ALA A 13 5.51 -18.32 2.01
C ALA A 13 5.50 -17.87 0.54
N LEU A 14 6.68 -17.54 0.02
CA LEU A 14 6.95 -17.44 -1.42
C LEU A 14 6.56 -18.78 -2.07
N ALA A 15 5.60 -18.77 -2.99
CA ALA A 15 5.25 -19.95 -3.78
C ALA A 15 5.80 -19.80 -5.21
N LEU A 16 6.79 -20.64 -5.51
CA LEU A 16 7.40 -20.99 -6.79
C LEU A 16 7.55 -22.52 -6.67
N VAL A 17 7.09 -23.44 -7.53
CA VAL A 17 6.70 -23.46 -8.95
C VAL A 17 5.98 -24.83 -9.20
N VAL A 18 5.30 -24.96 -10.37
CA VAL A 18 5.19 -26.16 -11.25
C VAL A 18 3.88 -27.01 -11.26
N THR A 19 3.27 -27.00 -12.44
CA THR A 19 2.45 -28.00 -13.19
C THR A 19 1.22 -28.67 -12.58
N GLY A 20 0.14 -28.64 -13.37
CA GLY A 20 -0.82 -29.73 -13.44
C GLY A 20 -2.19 -29.36 -12.90
N GLY A 21 -3.09 -28.97 -13.80
CA GLY A 21 -4.51 -28.80 -13.50
C GLY A 21 -5.00 -27.43 -13.96
N VAL A 22 -5.85 -27.44 -14.98
CA VAL A 22 -6.81 -26.36 -15.23
C VAL A 22 -7.79 -26.33 -14.06
N ALA A 23 -7.34 -25.85 -12.91
CA ALA A 23 -8.22 -25.24 -11.95
C ALA A 23 -8.65 -23.93 -12.61
N THR A 24 -9.94 -23.81 -12.92
CA THR A 24 -10.55 -22.52 -13.21
C THR A 24 -10.28 -21.63 -12.00
N ALA A 25 -9.15 -20.93 -12.01
CA ALA A 25 -8.84 -19.92 -11.03
C ALA A 25 -10.03 -18.96 -11.10
N ALA A 26 -10.76 -18.84 -9.99
CA ALA A 26 -11.74 -17.76 -9.82
C ALA A 26 -11.08 -16.50 -10.40
N PRO A 27 -11.76 -15.75 -11.28
CA PRO A 27 -11.13 -14.61 -11.93
C PRO A 27 -10.52 -13.80 -10.81
N ALA A 28 -9.19 -13.74 -10.78
CA ALA A 28 -8.49 -12.95 -9.79
C ALA A 28 -9.09 -11.57 -9.97
N GLN A 29 -9.92 -11.15 -9.03
CA GLN A 29 -10.58 -9.85 -9.09
C GLN A 29 -9.43 -8.89 -9.30
N ALA A 30 -9.36 -8.30 -10.50
CA ALA A 30 -8.28 -7.42 -10.87
C ALA A 30 -8.34 -6.32 -9.83
N ALA A 31 -7.43 -6.38 -8.87
CA ALA A 31 -7.56 -5.58 -7.69
C ALA A 31 -7.21 -4.16 -8.16
N ASP A 32 -8.23 -3.29 -8.23
CA ASP A 32 -8.21 -1.92 -8.79
C ASP A 32 -7.35 -0.94 -7.95
N TRP A 33 -6.23 -1.43 -7.43
CA TRP A 33 -5.25 -0.68 -6.69
C TRP A 33 -4.53 0.27 -7.64
N LYS A 34 -4.64 1.55 -7.36
CA LYS A 34 -3.86 2.62 -7.99
C LYS A 34 -2.78 3.08 -7.03
N ALA A 35 -1.63 3.44 -7.57
CA ALA A 35 -0.54 4.01 -6.81
C ALA A 35 -0.53 5.53 -6.96
N TYR A 36 -0.19 6.22 -5.88
CA TYR A 36 0.23 7.62 -5.89
C TYR A 36 1.65 7.70 -5.35
N SER A 37 2.51 8.47 -6.01
CA SER A 37 3.85 8.78 -5.55
C SER A 37 4.18 10.24 -5.78
N VAL A 38 4.95 10.82 -4.86
CA VAL A 38 5.46 12.19 -4.97
C VAL A 38 6.94 12.21 -4.59
N SER A 39 7.69 13.08 -5.26
CA SER A 39 9.06 13.43 -4.88
C SER A 39 9.21 14.94 -4.98
N VAL A 40 9.59 15.59 -3.88
CA VAL A 40 9.63 17.05 -3.79
C VAL A 40 10.77 17.48 -2.86
N GLN A 41 11.37 18.63 -3.13
CA GLN A 41 12.38 19.19 -2.22
C GLN A 41 11.72 19.63 -0.91
N GLY A 42 12.36 19.27 0.21
CA GLY A 42 11.92 19.66 1.55
C GLY A 42 10.87 18.73 2.17
N GLN A 43 11.11 18.37 3.43
CA GLN A 43 10.26 17.42 4.17
C GLN A 43 8.85 17.95 4.40
N SER A 44 8.71 19.25 4.70
CA SER A 44 7.42 19.90 4.96
C SER A 44 6.52 19.89 3.73
N ALA A 45 7.08 20.19 2.55
CA ALA A 45 6.38 20.14 1.28
C ALA A 45 5.87 18.72 0.98
N CYS A 46 6.71 17.71 1.16
CA CYS A 46 6.30 16.30 1.00
C CYS A 46 5.15 15.93 1.94
N LYS A 47 5.23 16.29 3.23
CA LYS A 47 4.19 16.00 4.22
C LYS A 47 2.86 16.67 3.86
N GLY A 48 2.91 17.92 3.41
CA GLY A 48 1.75 18.67 2.94
C GLY A 48 1.10 18.01 1.73
N MET A 49 1.87 17.71 0.69
CA MET A 49 1.39 17.05 -0.53
C MET A 49 0.78 15.68 -0.24
N LEU A 50 1.47 14.84 0.55
CA LEU A 50 0.98 13.52 0.92
C LEU A 50 -0.36 13.60 1.66
N THR A 51 -0.48 14.53 2.62
CA THR A 51 -1.71 14.71 3.42
C THR A 51 -2.87 15.18 2.54
N SER A 52 -2.63 16.16 1.67
CA SER A 52 -3.64 16.68 0.74
C SER A 52 -4.07 15.63 -0.27
N ALA A 53 -3.14 14.83 -0.82
CA ALA A 53 -3.44 13.76 -1.76
C ALA A 53 -4.30 12.66 -1.10
N ILE A 54 -3.94 12.21 0.10
CA ILE A 54 -4.72 11.23 0.87
C ILE A 54 -6.14 11.78 1.14
N ARG A 55 -6.25 13.00 1.65
CA ARG A 55 -7.55 13.62 1.92
C ARG A 55 -8.39 13.72 0.65
N GLY A 56 -7.81 14.12 -0.47
CA GLY A 56 -8.50 14.18 -1.76
C GLY A 56 -9.03 12.82 -2.22
N LYS A 57 -8.26 11.75 -2.04
CA LYS A 57 -8.72 10.38 -2.35
C LYS A 57 -9.87 9.95 -1.45
N LEU A 58 -9.75 10.16 -0.14
CA LEU A 58 -10.80 9.85 0.83
C LEU A 58 -12.10 10.62 0.52
N MET A 59 -12.02 11.92 0.20
CA MET A 59 -13.19 12.73 -0.18
C MET A 59 -13.84 12.27 -1.49
N THR A 60 -13.09 11.64 -2.39
CA THR A 60 -13.62 11.10 -3.65
C THR A 60 -14.14 9.66 -3.49
N GLY A 61 -14.22 9.16 -2.25
CA GLY A 61 -14.72 7.83 -1.92
C GLY A 61 -13.73 6.69 -2.19
N TYR A 62 -12.44 7.00 -2.39
CA TYR A 62 -11.41 5.97 -2.45
C TYR A 62 -10.94 5.61 -1.04
N LYS A 63 -10.61 4.35 -0.84
CA LYS A 63 -9.88 3.85 0.32
C LYS A 63 -8.39 4.02 0.07
N VAL A 64 -7.65 4.40 1.10
CA VAL A 64 -6.20 4.54 1.04
C VAL A 64 -5.59 3.40 1.84
N ASP A 65 -4.75 2.63 1.17
CA ASP A 65 -4.10 1.43 1.66
C ASP A 65 -2.59 1.57 1.52
N LEU A 66 -1.84 0.96 2.44
CA LEU A 66 -0.37 1.00 2.51
C LEU A 66 0.24 2.39 2.25
N ARG A 67 0.54 3.12 3.32
CA ARG A 67 1.14 4.45 3.25
C ARG A 67 2.62 4.41 3.61
N GLN A 68 3.48 4.80 2.67
CA GLN A 68 4.85 5.18 2.98
C GLN A 68 4.88 6.64 3.41
N PRO A 69 5.30 6.95 4.66
CA PRO A 69 5.51 8.33 5.06
C PRO A 69 6.68 8.95 4.27
N CYS A 70 6.77 10.29 4.29
CA CYS A 70 7.87 10.99 3.62
C CYS A 70 9.23 10.51 4.12
N TYR A 71 10.05 10.01 3.19
CA TYR A 71 11.43 9.58 3.43
C TYR A 71 12.39 10.41 2.57
N HIS A 72 13.61 10.60 3.05
CA HIS A 72 14.64 11.31 2.30
C HIS A 72 15.14 10.44 1.15
N SER A 73 15.03 10.94 -0.08
CA SER A 73 15.41 10.22 -1.31
C SER A 73 16.72 10.69 -1.93
N GLY A 74 17.38 11.69 -1.33
CA GLY A 74 18.67 12.22 -1.76
C GLY A 74 18.58 13.65 -2.29
N GLY A 75 19.70 14.40 -2.26
CA GLY A 75 19.77 15.76 -2.82
C GLY A 75 18.76 16.77 -2.23
N GLY A 76 18.32 16.59 -0.99
CA GLY A 76 17.29 17.42 -0.36
C GLY A 76 15.85 17.07 -0.76
N TYR A 77 15.67 16.03 -1.58
CA TYR A 77 14.37 15.51 -1.96
C TYR A 77 13.80 14.56 -0.91
N TRP A 78 12.49 14.64 -0.78
CA TRP A 78 11.67 13.80 0.06
C TRP A 78 10.58 13.17 -0.80
N SER A 79 10.42 11.86 -0.66
CA SER A 79 9.47 11.09 -1.43
C SER A 79 8.47 10.38 -0.53
N ALA A 80 7.27 10.16 -1.04
CA ALA A 80 6.24 9.37 -0.38
C ALA A 80 5.38 8.66 -1.42
N TYR A 81 4.75 7.57 -1.02
CA TYR A 81 3.78 6.88 -1.86
C TYR A 81 2.67 6.25 -1.02
N PHE A 82 1.52 6.01 -1.65
CA PHE A 82 0.45 5.21 -1.08
C PHE A 82 -0.34 4.51 -2.19
N TYR A 83 -1.07 3.46 -1.83
CA TYR A 83 -2.01 2.80 -2.72
C TYR A 83 -3.44 3.22 -2.38
N TYR A 84 -4.33 3.17 -3.36
CA TYR A 84 -5.73 3.47 -3.15
C TYR A 84 -6.61 2.67 -4.10
N SER A 85 -7.80 2.27 -3.65
CA SER A 85 -8.82 1.60 -4.46
C SER A 85 -10.19 2.20 -4.19
N ARG A 86 -11.17 1.89 -5.03
CA ARG A 86 -12.57 2.06 -4.62
C ARG A 86 -13.04 0.88 -3.79
#